data_AF-C7BSM8-F1
#
_entry.id   AF-C7BSM8-F1
#
_cell.length_a   1.000
_cell.length_b   1.000
_cell.length_c   1.000
_cell.angle_alpha   90.00
_cell.angle_beta   90.00
_cell.angle_gamma   90.00
#
_symmetry.space_group_name_H-M   'P 1'
#
loop_
_entity.id
_entity.type
_entity.pdbx_description
1 polymer ?
#
loop_
_entity_poly.entity_id
_entity_poly.type
_entity_poly.pdbx_seq_one_letter_code
_entity_poly.pdbx_strand_id
1 'polypeptide(L)'
;MASIQFITDEHGKKQAVILPMDEYERLLAAADHDEDYQTIPYTAGPNDDETIPHEVVSIMVDDEVSLQAAWRIYRGLSQAEVAEKLGIKQAAVSQFEKSDRPRKATVEKLAALYDCQVSQLVLD
;
A
#
# COMPACT_ATOMS: atom_id res chain seq x y z
N MET A 1 47.08 -14.95 4.04
CA MET A 1 46.23 -15.15 2.86
C MET A 1 45.22 -16.23 3.23
N ALA A 2 43.94 -15.89 3.37
CA ALA A 2 42.90 -16.87 3.68
C ALA A 2 42.75 -17.85 2.51
N SER A 3 42.99 -19.14 2.75
CA SER A 3 42.85 -20.18 1.74
C SER A 3 41.37 -20.59 1.65
N ILE A 4 40.64 -19.98 0.72
CA ILE A 4 39.24 -20.32 0.45
C ILE A 4 39.20 -21.65 -0.32
N GLN A 5 38.43 -22.62 0.17
CA GLN A 5 38.23 -23.91 -0.51
C GLN A 5 36.78 -24.05 -0.98
N PHE A 6 36.57 -24.60 -2.17
CA PHE A 6 35.24 -24.82 -2.73
C PHE A 6 34.90 -26.30 -2.75
N ILE A 7 33.65 -26.61 -2.40
CA ILE A 7 33.04 -27.93 -2.59
C ILE A 7 32.18 -27.83 -3.85
N THR A 8 32.47 -28.66 -4.85
CA THR A 8 31.79 -28.69 -6.14
C THR A 8 30.97 -29.97 -6.31
N ASP A 9 29.89 -29.90 -7.09
CA ASP A 9 29.16 -31.08 -7.53
C ASP A 9 29.83 -31.82 -8.69
N GLU A 10 29.20 -32.91 -9.12
CA GLU A 10 29.65 -33.78 -10.22
C GLU A 10 29.81 -33.06 -11.56
N HIS A 11 29.18 -31.88 -11.71
CA HIS A 11 29.24 -31.04 -12.91
C HIS A 11 30.23 -29.88 -12.74
N GLY A 12 30.99 -29.84 -11.64
CA GLY A 12 31.96 -28.79 -11.33
C GLY A 12 31.35 -27.48 -10.84
N LYS A 13 30.05 -27.44 -10.54
CA LYS A 13 29.38 -26.24 -10.00
C LYS A 13 29.67 -26.15 -8.50
N LYS A 14 30.14 -24.99 -8.06
CA LYS A 14 30.43 -24.70 -6.64
C LYS A 14 29.11 -24.70 -5.85
N GLN A 15 29.01 -25.57 -4.85
CA GLN A 15 27.82 -25.72 -3.98
C GLN A 15 28.03 -25.18 -2.57
N ALA A 16 29.26 -25.30 -2.05
CA ALA A 16 29.60 -24.76 -0.75
C ALA A 16 31.05 -24.25 -0.76
N VAL A 17 31.38 -23.46 0.25
CA VAL A 17 32.71 -22.86 0.43
C VAL A 17 33.11 -23.01 1.89
N ILE A 18 34.36 -23.41 2.14
CA ILE A 18 34.95 -23.46 3.47
C ILE A 18 35.72 -22.16 3.64
N LEU A 19 35.26 -21.34 4.58
CA LEU A 19 35.91 -20.10 4.98
C LEU A 19 36.62 -20.30 6.32
N PRO A 20 37.85 -19.78 6.47
CA PRO A 20 38.42 -19.54 7.79
C PRO A 20 37.46 -18.72 8.68
N MET A 21 37.44 -19.02 9.98
CA MET A 21 36.50 -18.41 10.92
C MET A 21 36.67 -16.88 11.02
N ASP A 22 37.92 -16.40 11.00
CA ASP A 22 38.25 -14.96 11.00
C ASP A 22 37.66 -14.23 9.79
N GLU A 23 37.69 -14.87 8.62
CA GLU A 23 37.12 -14.33 7.39
C GLU A 23 35.58 -14.35 7.42
N TYR A 24 34.98 -15.41 7.96
CA TYR A 24 33.53 -15.48 8.14
C TYR A 24 33.02 -14.40 9.11
N GLU A 25 33.69 -14.22 10.25
CA GLU A 25 33.37 -13.20 11.24
C GLU A 25 33.51 -11.78 10.67
N ARG A 26 34.56 -11.53 9.87
CA ARG A 26 34.74 -10.26 9.15
C ARG A 26 33.59 -9.99 8.17
N LEU A 27 33.15 -11.00 7.43
CA LEU A 27 32.03 -10.86 6.48
C LEU A 27 30.70 -10.64 7.20
N LEU A 28 30.45 -11.32 8.31
CA LEU A 28 29.25 -11.08 9.13
C LEU A 28 29.23 -9.65 9.68
N ALA A 29 30.36 -9.17 10.20
CA ALA A 29 30.47 -7.81 10.72
C ALA A 29 30.30 -6.74 9.64
N ALA A 30 30.63 -7.06 8.38
CA ALA A 30 30.44 -6.16 7.24
C ALA A 30 29.06 -6.28 6.58
N ALA A 31 28.27 -7.33 6.88
CA ALA A 31 27.00 -7.60 6.20
C ALA A 31 25.81 -6.82 6.76
N ASP A 32 25.91 -6.31 7.99
CA ASP A 32 24.86 -5.53 8.65
C ASP A 32 25.40 -4.15 9.02
N HIS A 33 25.77 -3.40 7.98
CA HIS A 33 26.37 -2.09 8.12
C HIS A 33 25.31 -1.02 7.90
N ASP A 34 24.93 -0.33 8.98
CA ASP A 34 23.96 0.77 8.94
C ASP A 34 24.31 1.83 7.87
N GLU A 35 25.59 2.02 7.52
CA GLU A 35 26.03 2.97 6.49
C GLU A 35 25.72 2.52 5.05
N ASP A 36 25.36 1.25 4.81
CA ASP A 36 24.89 0.77 3.50
C ASP A 36 23.45 1.23 3.20
N TYR A 37 22.69 1.59 4.24
CA TYR A 37 21.36 2.15 4.07
C TYR A 37 21.45 3.64 3.71
N GLN A 38 20.77 4.02 2.64
CA GLN A 38 20.56 5.42 2.31
C GLN A 38 19.23 5.88 2.87
N THR A 39 19.22 7.02 3.56
CA THR A 39 17.97 7.69 3.92
C THR A 39 17.28 8.14 2.65
N ILE A 40 16.08 7.63 2.41
CA ILE A 40 15.22 8.14 1.35
C ILE A 40 14.65 9.47 1.85
N PRO A 41 14.87 10.59 1.14
CA PRO A 41 14.30 11.87 1.54
C PRO A 41 12.78 11.75 1.48
N TYR A 42 12.15 11.85 2.65
CA TYR A 42 10.70 11.85 2.79
C TYR A 42 10.22 13.26 3.02
N THR A 43 9.29 13.71 2.19
CA THR A 43 8.58 14.98 2.37
C THR A 43 7.16 14.62 2.74
N ALA A 44 6.76 14.95 3.97
CA ALA A 44 5.40 14.68 4.42
C ALA A 44 4.40 15.41 3.52
N GLY A 45 3.47 14.64 2.95
CA GLY A 45 2.30 15.13 2.25
C GLY A 45 1.27 15.71 3.22
N PRO A 46 0.27 16.45 2.70
CA PRO A 46 -0.79 17.03 3.53
C PRO A 46 -1.68 15.99 4.22
N ASN A 47 -1.67 14.74 3.74
CA ASN A 47 -2.56 13.66 4.19
C ASN A 47 -1.78 12.47 4.80
N ASP A 48 -0.50 12.61 5.11
CA ASP A 48 0.34 11.47 5.54
C ASP A 48 -0.01 10.95 6.94
N ASP A 49 -0.63 11.78 7.77
CA ASP A 49 -1.16 11.38 9.09
C ASP A 49 -2.57 10.75 8.98
N GLU A 50 -3.16 10.68 7.78
CA GLU A 50 -4.49 10.12 7.56
C GLU A 50 -4.45 8.59 7.54
N THR A 51 -5.30 7.95 8.34
CA THR A 51 -5.36 6.48 8.41
C THR A 51 -6.66 5.99 7.79
N ILE A 52 -6.60 5.00 6.89
CA ILE A 52 -7.78 4.33 6.36
C ILE A 52 -7.91 2.95 7.03
N PRO A 53 -9.12 2.52 7.45
CA PRO A 53 -9.32 1.19 8.01
C PRO A 53 -8.84 0.09 7.05
N HIS A 54 -8.20 -0.95 7.59
CA HIS A 54 -7.66 -2.04 6.77
C HIS A 54 -8.76 -2.69 5.92
N GLU A 55 -9.95 -2.89 6.47
CA GLU A 55 -11.07 -3.50 5.73
C GLU A 55 -11.48 -2.69 4.50
N VAL A 56 -11.41 -1.35 4.55
CA VAL A 56 -11.69 -0.50 3.39
C VAL A 56 -10.64 -0.72 2.31
N VAL A 57 -9.36 -0.81 2.70
CA VAL A 57 -8.26 -1.10 1.77
C VAL A 57 -8.40 -2.50 1.17
N SER A 58 -8.75 -3.50 1.98
CA SER A 58 -9.02 -4.86 1.52
C SER A 58 -10.13 -4.88 0.48
N ILE A 59 -11.28 -4.25 0.75
CA ILE A 59 -12.38 -4.16 -0.23
C ILE A 59 -11.91 -3.49 -1.53
N MET A 60 -11.16 -2.39 -1.43
CA MET A 60 -10.66 -1.66 -2.60
C MET A 60 -9.80 -2.56 -3.50
N VAL A 61 -8.90 -3.34 -2.90
CA VAL A 61 -7.95 -4.19 -3.61
C VAL A 61 -8.62 -5.48 -4.10
N ASP A 62 -9.36 -6.16 -3.23
CA ASP A 62 -9.96 -7.47 -3.51
C ASP A 62 -11.09 -7.38 -4.55
N ASP A 63 -11.91 -6.32 -4.48
CA ASP A 63 -13.04 -6.11 -5.39
C ASP A 63 -12.67 -5.20 -6.58
N GLU A 64 -11.43 -4.71 -6.67
CA GLU A 64 -10.93 -3.77 -7.69
C GLU A 64 -11.83 -2.53 -7.87
N VAL A 65 -12.28 -1.95 -6.75
CA VAL A 65 -13.17 -0.78 -6.73
C VAL A 65 -12.45 0.47 -6.26
N SER A 66 -13.02 1.65 -6.53
CA SER A 66 -12.46 2.90 -6.00
C SER A 66 -12.64 3.04 -4.49
N LEU A 67 -11.85 3.90 -3.84
CA LEU A 67 -12.00 4.24 -2.41
C LEU A 67 -13.43 4.65 -2.04
N GLN A 68 -14.10 5.42 -2.89
CA GLN A 68 -15.48 5.84 -2.66
C GLN A 68 -16.43 4.64 -2.61
N ALA A 69 -16.24 3.66 -3.50
CA ALA A 69 -17.03 2.44 -3.52
C ALA A 69 -16.67 1.52 -2.33
N ALA A 70 -15.39 1.42 -1.98
CA ALA A 70 -14.93 0.62 -0.86
C ALA A 70 -15.51 1.14 0.48
N TRP A 71 -15.47 2.44 0.72
CA TRP A 71 -16.13 3.07 1.89
C TRP A 71 -17.63 2.82 1.90
N ARG A 72 -18.30 2.91 0.74
CA ARG A 72 -19.73 2.61 0.63
C ARG A 72 -20.05 1.17 1.05
N ILE A 73 -19.27 0.21 0.54
CA ILE A 73 -19.43 -1.23 0.84
C ILE A 73 -19.13 -1.50 2.33
N TYR A 74 -18.07 -0.89 2.87
CA TYR A 74 -17.71 -0.96 4.28
C TYR A 74 -18.84 -0.46 5.20
N ARG A 75 -19.57 0.59 4.78
CA ARG A 75 -20.76 1.09 5.48
C ARG A 75 -22.03 0.29 5.20
N GLY A 76 -21.95 -0.79 4.41
CA GLY A 76 -23.08 -1.66 4.08
C GLY A 76 -24.13 -1.00 3.19
N LEU A 77 -23.76 0.03 2.42
CA LEU A 77 -24.69 0.78 1.59
C LEU A 77 -24.65 0.33 0.13
N SER A 78 -25.81 0.26 -0.50
CA SER A 78 -25.93 0.15 -1.95
C SER A 78 -25.81 1.52 -2.62
N GLN A 79 -25.49 1.55 -3.92
CA GLN A 79 -25.49 2.79 -4.69
C GLN A 79 -26.89 3.46 -4.71
N ALA A 80 -27.96 2.66 -4.63
CA ALA A 80 -29.33 3.16 -4.59
C ALA A 80 -29.63 3.89 -3.27
N GLU A 81 -29.22 3.32 -2.13
CA GLU A 81 -29.39 3.95 -0.81
C GLU A 81 -28.58 5.25 -0.69
N VAL A 82 -27.36 5.27 -1.22
CA VAL A 82 -26.56 6.51 -1.27
C VAL A 82 -27.26 7.56 -2.13
N ALA A 83 -27.79 7.15 -3.28
CA ALA A 83 -28.50 8.06 -4.17
C ALA A 83 -29.76 8.65 -3.51
N GLU A 84 -30.54 7.81 -2.81
CA GLU A 84 -31.71 8.23 -2.05
C GLU A 84 -31.33 9.24 -0.95
N LYS A 85 -30.32 8.92 -0.14
CA LYS A 85 -29.84 9.80 0.95
C LYS A 85 -29.29 11.14 0.45
N LEU A 86 -28.71 11.16 -0.75
CA LEU A 86 -28.18 12.39 -1.37
C LEU A 86 -29.19 13.11 -2.29
N GLY A 87 -30.38 12.55 -2.51
CA GLY A 87 -31.39 13.11 -3.41
C GLY A 87 -30.95 13.15 -4.88
N ILE A 88 -30.13 12.19 -5.32
CA ILE A 88 -29.59 12.08 -6.68
C ILE A 88 -30.02 10.77 -7.34
N LYS A 89 -29.64 10.58 -8.61
CA LYS A 89 -29.87 9.32 -9.33
C LYS A 89 -28.78 8.30 -8.98
N GLN A 90 -29.13 7.02 -8.89
CA GLN A 90 -28.16 5.93 -8.68
C GLN A 90 -27.06 5.88 -9.76
N ALA A 91 -27.38 6.22 -11.00
CA ALA A 91 -26.40 6.38 -12.07
C ALA A 91 -25.33 7.46 -11.77
N ALA A 92 -25.68 8.52 -11.01
CA ALA A 92 -24.72 9.54 -10.61
C ALA A 92 -23.72 9.00 -9.59
N VAL A 93 -24.17 8.17 -8.64
CA VAL A 93 -23.29 7.49 -7.67
C VAL A 93 -22.31 6.57 -8.41
N SER A 94 -22.79 5.79 -9.38
CA SER A 94 -21.91 4.96 -10.22
C SER A 94 -20.88 5.78 -11.01
N GLN A 95 -21.24 6.98 -11.47
CA GLN A 95 -20.30 7.89 -12.13
C GLN A 95 -19.25 8.46 -11.16
N PHE A 96 -19.63 8.76 -9.93
CA PHE A 96 -18.69 9.25 -8.91
C PHE A 96 -17.64 8.19 -8.57
N GLU A 97 -18.08 6.95 -8.41
CA GLU A 97 -17.21 5.80 -8.11
C GLU A 97 -16.24 5.44 -9.25
N LYS A 98 -16.53 5.87 -10.48
CA LYS A 98 -15.67 5.67 -11.67
C LYS A 98 -14.84 6.89 -12.03
N SER A 99 -14.99 8.00 -11.31
CA SER A 99 -14.32 9.25 -11.64
C SER A 99 -12.95 9.33 -10.96
N ASP A 100 -11.91 9.51 -11.76
CA ASP A 100 -10.55 9.73 -11.25
C ASP A 100 -10.37 11.09 -10.57
N ARG A 101 -11.25 12.06 -10.87
CA ARG A 101 -11.20 13.43 -10.33
C ARG A 101 -12.58 13.87 -9.86
N PRO A 102 -13.07 13.32 -8.75
CA PRO A 102 -14.39 13.67 -8.23
C PRO A 102 -14.44 15.14 -7.83
N ARG A 103 -15.60 15.77 -8.03
CA ARG A 103 -15.79 17.18 -7.64
C ARG A 103 -15.75 17.29 -6.12
N LYS A 104 -15.03 18.28 -5.60
CA LYS A 104 -14.87 18.52 -4.15
C LYS A 104 -16.20 18.49 -3.38
N ALA A 105 -17.21 19.22 -3.86
CA ALA A 105 -18.54 19.26 -3.24
C ALA A 105 -19.26 17.89 -3.21
N THR A 106 -18.95 16.99 -4.13
CA THR A 106 -19.48 15.62 -4.12
C THR A 106 -18.75 14.78 -3.08
N VAL A 107 -17.42 14.86 -3.03
CA VAL A 107 -16.60 14.11 -2.06
C VAL A 107 -16.95 14.52 -0.63
N GLU A 108 -17.14 15.81 -0.36
CA GLU A 108 -17.58 16.32 0.95
C GLU A 108 -18.92 15.71 1.40
N LYS A 109 -19.88 15.57 0.49
CA LYS A 109 -21.17 14.93 0.79
C LYS A 109 -21.04 13.43 1.06
N LEU A 110 -20.19 12.75 0.29
CA LEU A 110 -19.92 11.32 0.48
C LEU A 110 -19.18 11.07 1.79
N ALA A 111 -18.18 11.90 2.11
CA ALA A 111 -17.43 11.84 3.37
C ALA A 111 -18.35 11.99 4.58
N ALA A 112 -19.24 12.99 4.55
CA ALA A 112 -20.23 13.18 5.60
C ALA A 112 -21.21 11.98 5.72
N LEU A 113 -21.60 11.38 4.59
CA LEU A 113 -22.51 10.24 4.58
C LEU A 113 -21.83 8.94 5.07
N TYR A 114 -20.56 8.75 4.71
CA TYR A 114 -19.77 7.59 5.08
C TYR A 114 -19.04 7.76 6.41
N ASP A 115 -19.21 8.90 7.08
CA ASP A 115 -18.57 9.20 8.37
C ASP A 115 -17.04 8.97 8.29
N CYS A 116 -16.43 9.61 7.29
CA CYS A 116 -15.00 9.55 6.99
C CYS A 116 -14.48 10.93 6.57
N GLN A 117 -13.17 11.10 6.50
CA GLN A 117 -12.54 12.35 6.03
C GLN A 117 -12.53 12.42 4.50
N VAL A 118 -12.53 13.64 3.96
CA VAL A 118 -12.48 13.88 2.51
C VAL A 118 -11.20 13.31 1.88
N SER A 119 -10.08 13.42 2.60
CA SER A 119 -8.77 12.82 2.28
C SER A 119 -8.84 11.31 2.12
N GLN A 120 -9.72 10.63 2.85
CA GLN A 120 -9.86 9.16 2.80
C GLN A 120 -10.65 8.64 1.58
N LEU A 121 -11.12 9.53 0.70
CA LEU A 121 -11.93 9.18 -0.48
C LEU A 121 -11.21 9.39 -1.82
N VAL A 122 -9.99 9.91 -1.79
CA VAL A 122 -9.21 10.27 -2.98
C VAL A 122 -7.76 9.84 -2.77
N LEU A 123 -7.12 9.30 -3.81
CA LEU A 123 -5.68 9.08 -3.84
C LEU A 123 -5.02 10.33 -4.44
N ASP A 124 -3.97 10.83 -3.80
CA ASP A 124 -3.14 11.94 -4.30
C ASP A 124 -2.22 11.50 -5.45
#